data_AF-A0A9D2LZB0-F1
#
_entry.id   AF-A0A9D2LZB0-F1
#
_cell.length_a   1.000
_cell.length_b   1.000
_cell.length_c   1.000
_cell.angle_alpha   90.00
_cell.angle_beta   90.00
_cell.angle_gamma   90.00
#
_symmetry.space_group_name_H-M   'P 1'
#
loop_
_entity.id
_entity.type
_entity.pdbx_description
1 polymer ?
#
loop_
_entity_poly.entity_id
_entity_poly.type
_entity_poly.pdbx_seq_one_letter_code
_entity_poly.pdbx_strand_id
1 'polypeptide(L)' 'MLLRIRLFLIRLLLGKEVEIMAAVYATLIVKGLRTFDSVPALVQNQVKEILVALELEELAQ' A
#
# COMPACT_ATOMS: atom_id res chain seq x y z
N MET A 1 -3.77 -6.14 26.42
CA MET A 1 -3.02 -7.27 25.79
C MET A 1 -3.80 -7.96 24.66
N LEU A 2 -5.09 -8.26 24.85
CA LEU A 2 -5.97 -8.90 23.84
C LEU A 2 -6.12 -8.14 22.52
N LEU A 3 -6.08 -6.79 22.53
CA LEU A 3 -6.16 -5.96 21.32
C LEU A 3 -5.01 -6.19 20.33
N ARG A 4 -3.79 -6.45 20.82
CA ARG A 4 -2.62 -6.71 19.95
C ARG A 4 -2.74 -8.04 19.21
N ILE A 5 -3.30 -9.07 19.86
CA ILE A 5 -3.52 -10.40 19.27
C ILE A 5 -4.62 -10.35 18.21
N ARG A 6 -5.70 -9.60 18.46
CA ARG A 6 -6.76 -9.40 17.45
C ARG A 6 -6.24 -8.66 16.20
N LEU A 7 -5.46 -7.60 16.39
CA LEU A 7 -4.81 -6.88 15.28
C LEU A 7 -3.81 -7.76 14.53
N PHE A 8 -3.10 -8.66 15.22
CA PHE A 8 -2.19 -9.61 14.61
C PHE A 8 -2.91 -10.66 13.74
N LEU A 9 -4.02 -11.23 14.23
CA LEU A 9 -4.86 -12.16 13.47
C LEU A 9 -5.49 -11.49 12.23
N ILE A 10 -5.95 -10.23 12.37
CA ILE A 10 -6.47 -9.43 11.26
C ILE A 10 -5.38 -9.18 10.22
N ARG A 11 -4.16 -8.78 10.62
CA ARG A 11 -3.03 -8.61 9.69
C ARG A 11 -2.63 -9.91 8.99
N LEU A 12 -2.65 -11.04 9.70
CA LEU A 12 -2.32 -12.35 9.13
C LEU A 12 -3.33 -12.79 8.08
N LEU A 13 -4.62 -12.51 8.30
CA LEU A 13 -5.70 -12.86 7.37
C LEU A 13 -5.83 -11.88 6.19
N LEU A 14 -5.62 -10.58 6.42
CA LEU A 14 -5.76 -9.52 5.40
C LEU A 14 -4.47 -9.19 4.64
N GLY A 15 -3.32 -9.80 4.97
CA GLY A 15 -2.03 -9.48 4.35
C GLY A 15 -2.01 -9.58 2.82
N LYS A 16 -2.68 -10.61 2.26
CA LYS A 16 -2.80 -10.76 0.79
C LYS A 16 -3.63 -9.67 0.13
N GLU A 17 -4.70 -9.21 0.79
CA GLU A 17 -5.55 -8.15 0.23
C GLU A 17 -4.83 -6.80 0.25
N VAL A 18 -3.98 -6.58 1.27
CA VAL A 18 -3.13 -5.39 1.41
C VAL A 18 -2.13 -5.28 0.25
N GLU A 19 -1.46 -6.37 -0.12
CA GLU A 19 -0.54 -6.40 -1.27
C GLU A 19 -1.25 -6.12 -2.60
N ILE A 20 -2.41 -6.75 -2.83
CA ILE A 20 -3.21 -6.52 -4.03
C ILE A 20 -3.65 -5.05 -4.09
N MET A 21 -4.08 -4.49 -2.97
CA MET A 21 -4.51 -3.10 -2.91
C MET A 21 -3.35 -2.14 -3.18
N ALA A 22 -2.15 -2.42 -2.66
CA ALA A 22 -0.95 -1.64 -2.97
C ALA A 22 -0.60 -1.68 -4.47
N ALA A 23 -0.68 -2.85 -5.12
CA ALA A 23 -0.44 -2.98 -6.55
C ALA A 23 -1.47 -2.20 -7.41
N VAL A 24 -2.74 -2.20 -7.00
CA VAL A 24 -3.80 -1.41 -7.64
C VAL A 24 -3.53 0.09 -7.50
N TYR A 25 -3.17 0.57 -6.30
CA TYR A 25 -2.85 1.98 -6.11
C TYR A 25 -1.60 2.40 -6.89
N ALA A 26 -0.54 1.59 -6.87
CA ALA A 26 0.66 1.87 -7.65
C ALA A 26 0.33 1.99 -9.15
N THR A 27 -0.46 1.07 -9.70
CA THR A 27 -0.90 1.17 -11.11
C THR A 27 -1.79 2.38 -11.39
N LEU A 28 -2.67 2.76 -10.47
CA LEU A 28 -3.49 3.98 -10.62
C LEU A 28 -2.65 5.25 -10.58
N ILE A 29 -1.59 5.28 -9.76
CA ILE A 29 -0.64 6.39 -9.66
C ILE A 29 0.20 6.49 -10.94
N VAL A 30 0.74 5.37 -11.43
CA VAL A 30 1.47 5.31 -12.72
C VAL A 30 0.60 5.78 -13.89
N LYS A 31 -0.71 5.51 -13.84
CA LYS A 31 -1.67 6.01 -14.83
C LYS A 31 -2.10 7.46 -14.63
N GLY A 32 -1.68 8.14 -13.57
CA GLY A 32 -2.07 9.52 -13.24
C GLY A 32 -3.53 9.68 -12.81
N LEU A 33 -4.21 8.59 -12.42
CA LEU A 33 -5.61 8.61 -11.99
C LEU A 33 -5.78 8.90 -10.49
N ARG A 34 -4.71 8.73 -9.72
CA ARG A 34 -4.64 8.93 -8.26
C ARG A 34 -3.28 9.53 -7.90
N THR A 35 -3.24 10.30 -6.82
CA THR A 35 -2.00 10.81 -6.21
C THR A 35 -1.59 9.97 -5.00
N PHE A 36 -0.33 10.04 -4.59
CA PHE A 36 0.17 9.28 -3.44
C PHE A 36 -0.56 9.65 -2.13
N ASP A 37 -1.00 10.90 -1.97
CA ASP A 37 -1.83 11.36 -0.86
C ASP A 37 -3.15 10.58 -0.69
N SER A 38 -3.67 10.03 -1.78
CA SER A 38 -4.91 9.25 -1.75
C SER A 38 -4.73 7.81 -1.28
N VAL A 39 -3.48 7.38 -1.07
CA VAL A 39 -3.14 6.03 -0.60
C VAL A 39 -3.35 5.95 0.91
N PRO A 40 -4.10 4.95 1.42
CA PRO A 40 -4.24 4.74 2.85
C PRO A 40 -2.89 4.48 3.53
N ALA A 41 -2.66 5.08 4.71
CA ALA A 41 -1.41 4.96 5.47
C ALA A 41 -0.96 3.50 5.73
N LEU A 42 -1.90 2.55 5.72
CA LEU A 42 -1.63 1.12 5.91
C LEU A 42 -0.87 0.48 4.72
N VAL A 43 -1.07 1.00 3.50
CA VAL A 43 -0.45 0.50 2.25
C VAL A 43 0.57 1.48 1.65
N GLN A 44 0.68 2.72 2.16
CA GLN A 44 1.61 3.73 1.66
C GLN A 44 3.05 3.22 1.53
N ASN A 45 3.55 2.49 2.53
CA ASN A 45 4.91 1.94 2.48
C ASN A 45 5.09 0.92 1.34
N GLN A 46 4.11 0.04 1.14
CA GLN A 46 4.16 -0.96 0.06
C GLN A 46 4.01 -0.32 -1.31
N VAL A 47 3.14 0.68 -1.45
CA VAL A 47 3.01 1.45 -2.70
C VAL A 47 4.31 2.16 -3.01
N LYS A 48 4.98 2.76 -2.01
CA LYS A 48 6.28 3.40 -2.18
C LYS A 48 7.35 2.41 -2.62
N GLU A 49 7.41 1.23 -2.00
CA GLU A 49 8.33 0.15 -2.41
C GLU A 49 8.09 -0.28 -3.86
N ILE A 50 6.83 -0.42 -4.28
CA ILE A 50 6.48 -0.77 -5.67
C ILE A 50 6.90 0.36 -6.63
N LEU A 51 6.66 1.62 -6.29
CA LEU A 51 7.05 2.76 -7.13
C LEU A 51 8.57 2.89 -7.24
N VAL A 52 9.31 2.66 -6.15
CA VAL A 52 10.79 2.59 -6.15
C VAL A 52 11.29 1.45 -7.03
N ALA A 53 10.69 0.26 -6.92
CA ALA A 53 11.04 -0.87 -7.78
C ALA A 53 10.75 -0.62 -9.28
N LEU A 54 9.84 0.30 -9.58
CA LEU A 54 9.53 0.76 -10.93
C LEU A 54 10.34 2.01 -11.36
N GLU A 55 11.27 2.48 -10.53
CA GLU A 55 12.07 3.69 -10.76
C GLU A 55 11.23 5.00 -10.86
N LEU A 56 10.03 5.00 -10.28
CA LEU A 56 9.05 6.11 -10.31
C LEU A 56 8.87 6.77 -8.93
N GLU A 57 9.99 7.01 -8.24
CA GLU A 57 10.00 7.57 -6.87
C GLU A 57 9.38 8.98 -6.79
N GLU A 58 9.46 9.72 -7.90
CA GLU A 58 8.86 11.05 -8.09
C GLU A 58 7.34 11.06 -7.96
N LEU A 59 6.67 9.94 -8.25
CA LEU A 59 5.22 9.79 -8.10
C LEU A 59 4.80 9.45 -6.66
N ALA A 60 5.76 9.22 -5.76
CA ALA A 60 5.53 8.96 -4.34
C ALA A 60 5.58 10.24 -3.47
N GLN A 61 5.47 11.41 -4.12
CA GLN A 61 5.39 12.72 -3.47
C GLN A 61 3.96 13.07 -3.04
#